data_AF-A0AAW9BTW9-F1
#
_entry.id   AF-A0AAW9BTW9-F1
#
_cell.length_a   1.000
_cell.length_b   1.000
_cell.length_c   1.000
_cell.angle_alpha   90.00
_cell.angle_beta   90.00
_cell.angle_gamma   90.00
#
_symmetry.space_group_name_H-M   'P 1'
#
loop_
_entity.id
_entity.type
_entity.pdbx_description
1 polymer ?
#
loop_
_entity_poly.entity_id
_entity_poly.type
_entity_poly.pdbx_seq_one_letter_code
_entity_poly.pdbx_strand_id
1 'polypeptide(L)'
;LVASSFSKNFGLYNERVGAFTLVAESEEVATTAFSQVKAIIRSIYSNPPAHGSAVVTHILNNEELRAEWEAEVQEMRDRIQEMRELFVATLKEEGVDADFSFIERQNGMFSFSGLSKEQVNRLKDEFAIYIVGSGRISVAGMTKSNMVPLCKGIAAVL
;
A
#
# COMPACT_ATOMS: atom_id res chain seq x y z
N LEU A 1 -14.84 -2.67 15.27
CA LEU A 1 -13.96 -1.47 15.15
C LEU A 1 -13.36 -1.45 13.75
N VAL A 2 -13.17 -0.27 13.17
CA VAL A 2 -12.51 -0.08 11.87
C VAL A 2 -11.51 1.06 11.98
N ALA A 3 -10.28 0.85 11.48
CA ALA A 3 -9.28 1.88 11.32
C ALA A 3 -9.07 2.13 9.82
N SER A 4 -9.46 3.31 9.34
CA SER A 4 -9.27 3.72 7.95
C SER A 4 -8.10 4.71 7.85
N SER A 5 -7.39 4.66 6.73
CA SER A 5 -6.27 5.57 6.44
C SER A 5 -6.42 6.12 5.03
N PHE A 6 -6.24 7.43 4.89
CA PHE A 6 -6.22 8.09 3.59
C PHE A 6 -4.80 8.29 3.05
N SER A 7 -3.79 7.70 3.69
CA SER A 7 -2.40 7.91 3.28
C SER A 7 -2.08 7.34 1.89
N LYS A 8 -2.81 6.33 1.42
CA LYS A 8 -2.51 5.66 0.15
C LYS A 8 -3.48 6.05 -0.95
N ASN A 9 -4.77 5.89 -0.70
CA ASN A 9 -5.81 6.18 -1.70
C ASN A 9 -5.98 7.69 -1.99
N PHE A 10 -5.54 8.59 -1.11
CA PHE A 10 -5.47 10.04 -1.39
C PHE A 10 -4.03 10.55 -1.54
N GLY A 11 -3.01 9.69 -1.44
CA GLY A 11 -1.61 10.13 -1.43
C GLY A 11 -1.21 11.02 -0.24
N LEU A 12 -2.04 11.13 0.80
CA LEU A 12 -1.84 12.01 1.97
C LEU A 12 -0.96 11.34 3.04
N TYR A 13 0.25 10.91 2.65
CA TYR A 13 1.14 10.11 3.50
C TYR A 13 1.54 10.86 4.79
N ASN A 14 2.02 12.09 4.67
CA ASN A 14 2.54 12.90 5.78
C ASN A 14 1.50 13.84 6.40
N GLU A 15 0.32 14.02 5.78
CA GLU A 15 -0.80 14.80 6.33
C GLU A 15 -1.57 14.08 7.44
N ARG A 16 -1.27 12.79 7.64
CA ARG A 16 -1.73 11.96 8.78
C ARG A 16 -3.26 11.89 8.92
N VAL A 17 -3.94 11.66 7.80
CA VAL A 17 -5.40 11.58 7.73
C VAL A 17 -5.89 10.13 7.83
N GLY A 18 -6.86 9.89 8.71
CA GLY A 18 -7.53 8.62 8.91
C GLY A 18 -8.73 8.77 9.83
N ALA A 19 -9.44 7.67 10.08
CA ALA A 19 -10.55 7.64 11.02
C ALA A 19 -10.57 6.35 11.84
N PHE A 20 -11.10 6.45 13.05
CA PHE A 20 -11.48 5.31 13.88
C PHE A 20 -13.00 5.25 13.95
N THR A 21 -13.57 4.13 13.56
CA THR A 21 -15.01 3.89 13.59
C THR A 21 -15.33 2.74 14.53
N LEU A 22 -16.22 2.99 15.49
CA LEU A 22 -16.83 1.96 16.33
C LEU A 22 -18.28 1.81 15.91
N VAL A 23 -18.69 0.57 15.65
CA VAL A 23 -20.09 0.21 15.39
C VAL A 23 -20.63 -0.42 16.66
N ALA A 24 -21.70 0.14 17.20
CA ALA A 24 -22.37 -0.34 18.40
C ALA A 24 -23.76 -0.87 18.07
N GLU A 25 -24.32 -1.69 18.95
CA GLU A 25 -25.67 -2.24 18.82
C GLU A 25 -26.77 -1.19 18.99
N SER A 26 -26.47 -0.09 19.68
CA SER A 26 -27.40 1.02 19.94
C SER A 26 -26.68 2.37 19.96
N GLU A 27 -27.46 3.44 19.78
CA GLU A 27 -26.99 4.82 19.87
C GLU A 27 -26.42 5.16 21.26
N GLU A 28 -27.03 4.62 22.32
CA GLU A 28 -26.59 4.81 23.70
C GLU A 28 -25.17 4.25 23.92
N VAL A 29 -24.93 3.02 23.44
CA VAL A 29 -23.62 2.38 23.53
C VAL A 29 -22.60 3.12 22.66
N ALA A 30 -22.98 3.55 21.45
CA ALA A 30 -22.11 4.35 20.58
C ALA A 30 -21.68 5.67 21.26
N THR A 31 -22.62 6.38 21.88
CA THR A 31 -22.37 7.65 22.56
C THR A 31 -21.45 7.46 23.77
N THR A 32 -21.69 6.43 24.57
CA THR A 32 -20.85 6.07 25.71
C THR A 32 -19.43 5.76 25.27
N ALA A 33 -19.27 4.92 24.24
CA ALA A 33 -17.96 4.57 23.71
C ALA A 33 -17.23 5.79 23.11
N PHE A 34 -17.95 6.67 22.40
CA PHE A 34 -17.39 7.89 21.83
C PHE A 34 -16.85 8.84 22.90
N SER A 35 -17.50 8.93 24.07
CA SER A 35 -17.00 9.71 25.21
C SER A 35 -15.61 9.25 25.68
N GLN A 36 -15.39 7.93 25.73
CA GLN A 36 -14.11 7.34 26.14
C GLN A 36 -13.04 7.55 25.07
N VAL A 37 -13.39 7.41 23.79
CA VAL A 37 -12.50 7.71 22.66
C VAL A 37 -12.04 9.17 22.71
N LYS A 38 -12.94 10.13 22.99
CA LYS A 38 -12.56 11.54 23.17
C LYS A 38 -11.57 11.75 24.31
N ALA A 39 -11.78 11.09 25.46
CA ALA A 39 -10.88 11.19 26.61
C ALA A 39 -9.48 10.68 26.27
N ILE A 40 -9.39 9.55 25.55
CA ILE A 40 -8.12 8.97 25.08
C ILE A 40 -7.43 9.88 24.06
N ILE A 41 -8.16 10.40 23.07
CA ILE A 41 -7.59 11.34 22.07
C ILE A 41 -7.01 12.56 22.78
N ARG A 42 -7.75 13.11 23.75
CA ARG A 42 -7.34 14.31 24.48
C ARG A 42 -6.04 14.10 25.25
N SER A 43 -5.81 12.92 25.82
CA SER A 43 -4.59 12.62 26.59
C SER A 43 -3.38 12.29 25.70
N ILE A 44 -3.58 11.89 24.44
CA ILE A 44 -2.47 11.57 23.53
C ILE A 44 -2.03 12.82 22.74
N TYR A 45 -2.96 13.50 22.07
CA TYR A 45 -2.61 14.57 21.13
C TYR A 45 -3.60 15.74 21.10
N SER A 46 -4.53 15.82 22.07
CA SER A 46 -5.57 16.85 22.16
C SER A 46 -6.61 16.81 21.03
N ASN A 47 -6.23 17.11 19.79
CA ASN A 47 -7.09 17.17 18.61
C ASN A 47 -6.28 16.88 17.32
N PRO A 48 -6.90 16.31 16.27
CA PRO A 48 -6.20 15.91 15.05
C PRO A 48 -5.85 17.11 14.15
N PRO A 49 -4.88 16.97 13.22
CA PRO A 49 -4.58 17.99 12.23
C PRO A 49 -5.76 18.24 11.28
N ALA A 50 -6.00 19.52 10.94
CA ALA A 50 -7.17 19.93 10.17
C ALA A 50 -6.99 19.88 8.64
N HIS A 51 -5.77 20.10 8.13
CA HIS A 51 -5.55 20.34 6.70
C HIS A 51 -5.97 19.15 5.83
N GLY A 52 -5.35 17.98 6.03
CA GLY A 52 -5.65 16.82 5.20
C GLY A 52 -7.09 16.29 5.35
N SER A 53 -7.72 16.46 6.52
CA SER A 53 -9.14 16.11 6.69
C SER A 53 -10.07 17.07 5.94
N ALA A 54 -9.72 18.35 5.84
CA ALA A 54 -10.44 19.31 5.02
C ALA A 54 -10.33 18.99 3.52
N VAL A 55 -9.16 18.57 3.03
CA VAL A 55 -8.96 18.12 1.64
C VAL A 55 -9.83 16.91 1.32
N VAL A 56 -9.78 15.86 2.15
CA VAL A 56 -10.61 14.65 1.96
C VAL A 56 -12.10 15.00 1.99
N THR A 57 -12.52 15.85 2.93
CA THR A 57 -13.92 16.29 3.03
C THR A 57 -14.37 17.07 1.79
N HIS A 58 -13.51 17.95 1.27
CA HIS A 58 -13.80 18.73 0.08
C HIS A 58 -13.99 17.86 -1.16
N ILE A 59 -13.09 16.89 -1.37
CA ILE A 59 -13.16 15.95 -2.50
C ILE A 59 -14.40 15.05 -2.38
N LEU A 60 -14.62 14.42 -1.21
CA LEU A 60 -15.69 13.43 -1.06
C LEU A 60 -17.10 14.04 -1.06
N ASN A 61 -17.25 15.33 -0.73
CA ASN A 61 -18.54 16.03 -0.75
C ASN A 61 -18.83 16.75 -2.08
N ASN A 62 -17.94 16.64 -3.08
CA ASN A 62 -18.15 17.17 -4.41
C ASN A 62 -18.20 16.00 -5.40
N GLU A 63 -19.31 15.86 -6.13
CA GLU A 63 -19.53 14.72 -7.04
C GLU A 63 -18.49 14.64 -8.17
N GLU A 64 -18.07 15.77 -8.72
CA GLU A 64 -17.08 15.85 -9.80
C GLU A 64 -15.68 15.46 -9.28
N LEU A 65 -15.25 16.07 -8.16
CA LEU A 65 -13.95 15.76 -7.56
C LEU A 65 -13.88 14.31 -7.05
N ARG A 66 -14.99 13.79 -6.53
CA ARG A 66 -15.06 12.40 -6.11
C ARG A 66 -14.92 11.46 -7.30
N ALA A 67 -15.58 11.75 -8.42
CA ALA A 67 -15.46 10.94 -9.63
C ALA A 67 -14.03 10.96 -10.19
N GLU A 68 -13.38 12.13 -10.18
CA GLU A 68 -11.96 12.28 -10.55
C GLU A 68 -11.06 11.43 -9.63
N TRP A 69 -11.24 11.55 -8.31
CA TRP A 69 -10.49 10.74 -7.33
C TRP A 69 -10.69 9.22 -7.52
N GLU A 70 -11.93 8.78 -7.76
CA GLU A 70 -12.23 7.37 -8.02
C GLU A 70 -11.52 6.86 -9.29
N ALA A 71 -11.44 7.70 -10.34
CA ALA A 71 -10.71 7.40 -11.57
C ALA A 71 -9.19 7.34 -11.35
N GLU A 72 -8.59 8.28 -10.61
CA GLU A 72 -7.17 8.24 -10.28
C GLU A 72 -6.80 6.99 -9.46
N VAL A 73 -7.64 6.61 -8.49
CA VAL A 73 -7.45 5.39 -7.69
C VAL A 73 -7.55 4.13 -8.52
N GLN A 74 -8.48 4.11 -9.48
CA GLN A 74 -8.62 3.05 -10.47
C GLN A 74 -7.34 2.92 -11.30
N GLU A 75 -6.81 4.00 -11.85
CA GLU A 75 -5.56 4.00 -12.64
C GLU A 75 -4.36 3.48 -11.82
N MET A 76 -4.23 3.94 -10.56
CA MET A 76 -3.18 3.45 -9.66
C MET A 76 -3.28 1.94 -9.41
N ARG A 77 -4.51 1.42 -9.25
CA ARG A 77 -4.74 -0.02 -9.06
C ARG A 77 -4.40 -0.81 -10.31
N ASP A 78 -4.83 -0.35 -11.47
CA ASP A 78 -4.63 -1.03 -12.74
C ASP A 78 -3.12 -1.06 -13.10
N ARG A 79 -2.38 0.01 -12.82
CA ARG A 79 -0.91 0.04 -12.94
C ARG A 79 -0.20 -0.95 -12.02
N ILE A 80 -0.69 -1.14 -10.78
CA ILE A 80 -0.13 -2.15 -9.86
C ILE A 80 -0.33 -3.55 -10.42
N GLN A 81 -1.50 -3.84 -10.97
CA GLN A 81 -1.77 -5.13 -11.60
C GLN A 81 -0.87 -5.36 -12.83
N GLU A 82 -0.73 -4.37 -13.71
CA GLU A 82 0.16 -4.43 -14.87
C GLU A 82 1.61 -4.77 -14.46
N MET A 83 2.12 -4.16 -13.39
CA MET A 83 3.46 -4.46 -12.91
C MET A 83 3.61 -5.86 -12.32
N ARG A 84 2.54 -6.45 -11.76
CA ARG A 84 2.58 -7.84 -11.26
C ARG A 84 2.71 -8.83 -12.41
N GLU A 85 1.89 -8.65 -13.43
CA GLU A 85 1.89 -9.48 -14.64
C GLU A 85 3.23 -9.35 -15.38
N LEU A 86 3.69 -8.13 -15.58
CA LEU A 86 4.97 -7.87 -16.23
C LEU A 86 6.14 -8.47 -15.43
N PHE A 87 6.10 -8.40 -14.09
CA PHE A 87 7.13 -8.99 -13.23
C PHE A 87 7.22 -10.51 -13.36
N VAL A 88 6.08 -11.21 -13.30
CA VAL A 88 6.06 -12.68 -13.43
C VAL A 88 6.45 -13.12 -14.84
N ALA A 89 5.97 -12.43 -15.88
CA ALA A 89 6.36 -12.70 -17.25
C ALA A 89 7.88 -12.51 -17.45
N THR A 90 8.45 -11.41 -16.96
CA THR A 90 9.88 -11.11 -17.13
C THR A 90 10.75 -12.08 -16.34
N LEU A 91 10.37 -12.51 -15.13
CA LEU A 91 11.10 -13.57 -14.40
C LEU A 91 11.20 -14.86 -15.21
N LYS A 92 10.11 -15.25 -15.88
CA LYS A 92 10.09 -16.43 -16.73
C LYS A 92 10.98 -16.26 -17.97
N GLU A 93 10.99 -15.08 -18.59
CA GLU A 93 11.87 -14.75 -19.72
C GLU A 93 13.36 -14.77 -19.33
N GLU A 94 13.68 -14.35 -18.10
CA GLU A 94 15.04 -14.40 -17.53
C GLU A 94 15.42 -15.80 -17.00
N GLY A 95 14.63 -16.83 -17.27
CA GLY A 95 14.98 -18.23 -17.02
C GLY A 95 14.78 -18.71 -15.57
N VAL A 96 13.93 -18.05 -14.79
CA VAL A 96 13.61 -18.48 -13.43
C VAL A 96 12.63 -19.65 -13.43
N ASP A 97 13.07 -20.81 -12.94
CA ASP A 97 12.26 -22.04 -12.87
C ASP A 97 11.25 -22.06 -11.70
N ALA A 98 11.48 -21.26 -10.66
CA ALA A 98 10.60 -21.18 -9.49
C ALA A 98 9.23 -20.54 -9.85
N ASP A 99 8.14 -21.05 -9.27
CA ASP A 99 6.80 -20.53 -9.53
C ASP A 99 6.53 -19.21 -8.77
N PHE A 100 6.43 -18.11 -9.52
CA PHE A 100 6.05 -16.78 -9.02
C PHE A 100 4.61 -16.38 -9.39
N SER A 101 3.81 -17.27 -10.00
CA SER A 101 2.44 -16.97 -10.47
C SER A 101 1.50 -16.47 -9.37
N PHE A 102 1.80 -16.76 -8.11
CA PHE A 102 1.04 -16.26 -6.97
C PHE A 102 1.10 -14.72 -6.84
N ILE A 103 2.12 -14.06 -7.39
CA ILE A 103 2.26 -12.60 -7.35
C ILE A 103 1.20 -11.92 -8.23
N GLU A 104 0.82 -12.52 -9.36
CA GLU A 104 -0.26 -12.00 -10.22
C GLU A 104 -1.62 -12.02 -9.53
N ARG A 105 -1.83 -12.98 -8.62
CA ARG A 105 -3.10 -13.18 -7.89
C ARG A 105 -3.19 -12.38 -6.59
N GLN A 106 -2.08 -11.80 -6.13
CA GLN A 106 -2.04 -10.98 -4.92
C GLN A 106 -2.53 -9.56 -5.20
N ASN A 107 -3.12 -8.94 -4.18
CA ASN A 107 -3.66 -7.58 -4.28
C ASN A 107 -2.86 -6.56 -3.46
N GLY A 108 -2.99 -5.29 -3.84
CA GLY A 108 -2.36 -4.16 -3.15
C GLY A 108 -0.89 -3.94 -3.56
N MET A 109 -0.21 -3.04 -2.88
CA MET A 109 1.12 -2.57 -3.30
C MET A 109 2.28 -3.49 -2.91
N PHE A 110 2.04 -4.55 -2.13
CA PHE A 110 3.10 -5.39 -1.57
C PHE A 110 2.93 -6.85 -1.96
N SER A 111 4.07 -7.54 -2.02
CA SER A 111 4.13 -8.99 -2.18
C SER A 111 5.23 -9.58 -1.32
N PHE A 112 5.04 -10.81 -0.87
CA PHE A 112 6.14 -11.62 -0.35
C PHE A 112 6.72 -12.42 -1.51
N SER A 113 7.96 -12.15 -1.89
CA SER A 113 8.62 -12.86 -3.01
C SER A 113 9.02 -14.29 -2.64
N GLY A 114 9.14 -14.61 -1.35
CA GLY A 114 9.71 -15.89 -0.90
C GLY A 114 11.23 -15.91 -0.85
N LEU A 115 11.90 -14.81 -1.23
CA LEU A 115 13.36 -14.69 -1.13
C LEU A 115 13.83 -14.74 0.33
N SER A 116 14.91 -15.49 0.57
CA SER A 116 15.55 -15.55 1.89
C SER A 116 16.26 -14.24 2.23
N LYS A 117 16.62 -14.06 3.50
CA LYS A 117 17.37 -12.89 3.95
C LYS A 117 18.73 -12.78 3.24
N GLU A 118 19.37 -13.91 2.99
CA GLU A 118 20.65 -14.00 2.28
C GLU A 118 20.49 -13.55 0.82
N GLN A 119 19.44 -14.01 0.13
CA GLN A 119 19.12 -13.59 -1.23
C GLN A 119 18.78 -12.09 -1.29
N VAL A 120 18.04 -11.56 -0.32
CA VAL A 120 17.76 -10.12 -0.20
C VAL A 120 19.04 -9.30 0.00
N ASN A 121 19.98 -9.78 0.82
CA ASN A 121 21.25 -9.08 1.00
C ASN A 121 22.07 -9.06 -0.29
N ARG A 122 22.13 -10.19 -1.02
CA ARG A 122 22.78 -10.25 -2.34
C ARG A 122 22.15 -9.29 -3.34
N LEU A 123 20.81 -9.20 -3.40
CA LEU A 123 20.12 -8.21 -4.23
C LEU A 123 20.57 -6.78 -3.95
N LYS A 124 20.72 -6.44 -2.67
CA LYS A 124 21.20 -5.12 -2.27
C LYS A 124 22.66 -4.90 -2.66
N ASP A 125 23.53 -5.83 -2.32
CA ASP A 125 24.98 -5.63 -2.40
C ASP A 125 25.52 -5.79 -3.83
N GLU A 126 24.95 -6.71 -4.62
CA GLU A 126 25.38 -7.02 -5.99
C GLU A 126 24.61 -6.21 -7.05
N PHE A 127 23.34 -5.85 -6.79
CA PHE A 127 22.44 -5.26 -7.80
C PHE A 127 21.81 -3.92 -7.40
N ALA A 128 22.08 -3.41 -6.19
CA ALA A 128 21.45 -2.20 -5.65
C ALA A 128 19.91 -2.26 -5.64
N ILE A 129 19.34 -3.46 -5.47
CA ILE A 129 17.88 -3.67 -5.36
C ILE A 129 17.52 -3.77 -3.87
N TYR A 130 16.76 -2.79 -3.37
CA TYR A 130 16.42 -2.66 -1.96
C TYR A 130 14.99 -3.14 -1.69
N ILE A 131 14.88 -4.26 -0.98
CA ILE A 131 13.60 -4.80 -0.49
C ILE A 131 13.68 -5.09 1.01
N VAL A 132 12.55 -5.39 1.65
CA VAL A 132 12.55 -5.71 3.09
C VAL A 132 13.22 -7.07 3.29
N GLY A 133 14.05 -7.21 4.33
CA GLY A 133 14.79 -8.44 4.64
C GLY A 133 13.92 -9.71 4.85
N SER A 134 12.60 -9.55 4.96
CA SER A 134 11.62 -10.65 4.98
C SER A 134 11.19 -11.13 3.58
N GLY A 135 11.84 -10.64 2.51
CA GLY A 135 11.41 -10.85 1.12
C GLY A 135 10.18 -10.05 0.71
N ARG A 136 9.75 -9.04 1.50
CA ARG A 136 8.59 -8.20 1.12
C ARG A 136 9.03 -7.14 0.12
N ILE A 137 8.45 -7.16 -1.08
CA ILE A 137 8.70 -6.23 -2.18
C ILE A 137 7.55 -5.21 -2.28
N SER A 138 7.86 -3.99 -2.74
CA SER A 138 6.87 -2.97 -3.09
C SER A 138 6.70 -2.91 -4.60
N VAL A 139 5.55 -3.36 -5.11
CA VAL A 139 5.19 -3.33 -6.53
C VAL A 139 5.09 -1.88 -7.05
N ALA A 140 4.81 -0.93 -6.14
CA ALA A 140 4.80 0.50 -6.47
C ALA A 140 6.16 1.02 -6.99
N GLY A 141 7.28 0.37 -6.62
CA GLY A 141 8.62 0.73 -7.11
C GLY A 141 8.99 0.13 -8.47
N MET A 142 8.17 -0.79 -8.99
CA MET A 142 8.41 -1.41 -10.30
C MET A 142 7.93 -0.49 -11.42
N THR A 143 8.72 -0.39 -12.48
CA THR A 143 8.42 0.33 -13.71
C THR A 143 8.82 -0.52 -14.91
N LYS A 144 8.27 -0.22 -16.09
CA LYS A 144 8.69 -0.87 -17.34
C LYS A 144 10.20 -0.75 -17.57
N SER A 145 10.80 0.38 -17.18
CA SER A 145 12.23 0.63 -17.36
C SER A 145 13.14 -0.12 -16.40
N ASN A 146 12.68 -0.46 -15.18
CA ASN A 146 13.50 -1.16 -14.19
C ASN A 146 13.18 -2.66 -14.08
N MET A 147 12.18 -3.16 -14.82
CA MET A 147 11.73 -4.54 -14.71
C MET A 147 12.80 -5.57 -15.05
N VAL A 148 13.48 -5.38 -16.19
CA VAL A 148 14.53 -6.31 -16.66
C VAL A 148 15.71 -6.35 -15.67
N PRO A 149 16.31 -5.21 -15.25
CA PRO A 149 17.34 -5.22 -14.20
C PRO A 149 16.88 -5.90 -12.90
N LEU A 150 15.64 -5.66 -12.47
CA LEU A 150 15.08 -6.28 -11.27
C LEU A 150 15.01 -7.81 -11.39
N CYS A 151 14.45 -8.32 -12.49
CA CYS A 151 14.28 -9.76 -12.72
C CYS A 151 15.62 -10.46 -12.90
N LYS A 152 16.60 -9.84 -13.56
CA LYS A 152 17.99 -10.33 -13.65
C LYS A 152 18.65 -10.45 -12.28
N GLY A 153 18.49 -9.44 -11.43
CA GLY A 153 19.01 -9.48 -10.07
C GLY A 153 18.40 -10.64 -9.29
N ILE A 154 17.08 -10.85 -9.41
CA ILE A 154 16.38 -11.97 -8.75
C ILE A 154 16.86 -13.31 -9.28
N ALA A 155 16.93 -13.49 -10.60
CA ALA A 155 17.42 -14.72 -11.22
C ALA A 155 18.85 -15.08 -10.77
N ALA A 156 19.72 -14.09 -10.59
CA ALA A 156 21.10 -14.30 -10.16
C ALA A 156 21.26 -14.66 -8.66
N VAL A 157 20.25 -14.36 -7.83
CA VAL A 157 20.30 -14.68 -6.39
C VAL A 157 19.48 -15.91 -6.00
N LEU A 158 18.63 -16.41 -6.91
CA LEU A 158 17.86 -17.63 -6.71
C LEU A 158 18.73 -18.88 -6.67
#